data_AF-A0A353WGX4-F1
#
_entry.id   AF-A0A353WGX4-F1
#
_cell.length_a   1.000
_cell.length_b   1.000
_cell.length_c   1.000
_cell.angle_alpha   90.00
_cell.angle_beta   90.00
_cell.angle_gamma   90.00
#
_symmetry.space_group_name_H-M   'P 1'
#
loop_
_entity.id
_entity.type
_entity.pdbx_description
1 polymer ?
#
loop_
_entity_poly.entity_id
_entity_poly.type
_entity_poly.pdbx_seq_one_letter_code
_entity_poly.pdbx_strand_id
1 'polypeptide(L)'
;MNKNFKVIQIHGLSGLLILGVVVTGLFCGFVIFPVWVIMNAWNAIVGDILHGPVINYFQAVLLWSAVALMFYIGLKNSISIKIQKEDYPDPKDIKDIVSEINENKDFEEEIREKEETRR
;
A
#
# COMPACT_ATOMS: atom_id res chain seq x y z
N MET A 1 -14.81 25.32 37.05
CA MET A 1 -14.12 24.51 36.02
C MET A 1 -12.62 24.82 36.10
N ASN A 2 -11.84 23.98 36.78
CA ASN A 2 -10.43 24.23 37.07
C ASN A 2 -9.56 23.74 35.88
N LYS A 3 -9.20 24.63 34.97
CA LYS A 3 -8.32 24.32 33.83
C LYS A 3 -6.88 24.63 34.25
N ASN A 4 -6.16 23.60 34.70
CA ASN A 4 -4.71 23.67 34.92
C ASN A 4 -3.99 23.73 33.56
N PHE A 5 -3.87 24.91 32.97
CA PHE A 5 -2.98 25.12 31.83
C PHE A 5 -1.54 25.02 32.33
N LYS A 6 -0.88 23.90 32.03
CA LYS A 6 0.56 23.74 32.23
C LYS A 6 1.26 24.60 31.18
N VAL A 7 1.39 25.89 31.47
CA VAL A 7 2.12 26.85 30.63
C VAL A 7 3.59 26.46 30.70
N ILE A 8 4.12 25.87 29.63
CA ILE A 8 5.54 25.62 29.48
C ILE A 8 6.18 27.00 29.27
N GLN A 9 6.58 27.65 30.36
CA GLN A 9 7.36 28.88 30.29
C GLN A 9 8.75 28.51 29.81
N ILE A 10 9.03 28.76 28.53
CA ILE A 10 10.38 28.66 27.98
C ILE A 10 11.17 29.81 28.62
N HIS A 11 11.93 29.50 29.67
CA HIS A 11 12.83 30.44 30.32
C HIS A 11 13.96 30.81 29.34
N GLY A 12 13.76 31.89 28.58
CA GLY A 12 14.79 32.59 27.82
C GLY A 12 15.22 31.99 26.47
N LEU A 13 16.04 32.76 25.76
CA LEU A 13 16.66 32.40 24.46
C LEU A 13 17.42 31.07 24.53
N SER A 14 17.99 30.73 25.69
CA SER A 14 18.72 29.48 25.93
C SER A 14 17.82 28.24 25.75
N GLY A 15 16.58 28.28 26.22
CA GLY A 15 15.62 27.18 26.03
C GLY A 15 15.25 26.98 24.56
N LEU A 16 15.12 28.06 23.78
CA LEU A 16 14.87 27.99 22.35
C LEU A 16 16.07 27.42 21.57
N LEU A 17 17.29 27.81 21.94
CA LEU A 17 18.51 27.26 21.34
C LEU A 17 18.68 25.76 21.64
N ILE A 18 18.43 25.34 22.88
CA ILE A 18 18.48 23.92 23.26
C ILE A 18 17.42 23.13 22.49
N LEU A 19 16.20 23.64 22.39
CA LEU A 19 15.14 23.01 21.61
C LEU A 19 15.55 22.86 20.14
N GLY A 20 16.15 23.89 19.54
CA GLY A 20 16.69 23.85 18.18
C GLY A 20 17.74 22.77 18.01
N VAL A 21 18.74 22.71 18.90
CA VAL A 21 19.80 21.68 18.88
C VAL A 21 19.21 20.27 19.01
N VAL A 22 18.23 20.07 19.89
CA VAL A 22 17.59 18.77 20.08
C VAL A 22 16.82 18.36 18.83
N VAL A 23 16.04 19.25 18.24
CA VAL A 23 15.29 18.96 17.00
C VAL A 23 16.23 18.67 15.83
N THR A 24 17.27 19.48 15.65
CA THR A 24 18.27 19.27 14.60
C THR A 24 19.06 17.98 14.84
N GLY A 25 19.41 17.67 16.09
CA GLY A 25 20.07 16.43 16.47
C GLY A 25 19.22 15.20 16.19
N LEU A 26 17.92 15.26 16.53
CA LEU A 26 16.97 14.21 16.18
C LEU A 26 16.84 14.05 14.67
N PHE A 27 16.73 15.15 13.93
CA PHE A 27 16.62 15.12 12.48
C PHE A 27 17.87 14.50 11.83
N CYS A 28 19.07 14.92 12.24
CA CYS A 28 20.31 14.30 11.80
C CYS A 28 20.35 12.80 12.15
N GLY A 29 19.96 12.43 13.37
CA GLY A 29 19.93 11.03 13.80
C GLY A 29 18.92 10.16 13.04
N PHE A 30 17.78 10.72 12.64
CA PHE A 30 16.74 9.96 11.93
C PHE A 30 16.85 10.00 10.41
N VAL A 31 17.58 10.96 9.84
CA VAL A 31 17.69 11.11 8.39
C VAL A 31 19.11 10.84 7.90
N ILE A 32 20.12 11.48 8.48
CA ILE A 32 21.51 11.37 7.99
C ILE A 32 22.09 10.00 8.32
N PHE A 33 21.88 9.50 9.54
CA PHE A 33 22.37 8.20 9.95
C PHE A 33 21.86 7.04 9.07
N PRO A 34 20.55 6.85 8.84
CA PRO A 34 20.08 5.75 8.00
C PRO A 34 20.51 5.89 6.54
N VAL A 35 20.61 7.12 6.02
CA VAL A 35 21.15 7.35 4.67
C VAL A 35 22.61 6.89 4.57
N TRP A 36 23.43 7.23 5.55
CA TRP A 36 24.82 6.78 5.61
C TRP A 36 24.92 5.25 5.71
N VAL A 37 24.08 4.61 6.54
CA VAL A 37 24.03 3.15 6.65
C VAL A 37 23.65 2.51 5.32
N ILE A 38 22.61 3.02 4.64
CA ILE A 38 22.16 2.51 3.34
C ILE A 38 23.24 2.63 2.27
N MET A 39 23.93 3.77 2.21
CA MET A 39 25.00 4.00 1.25
C MET A 39 26.13 2.98 1.43
N ASN A 40 26.61 2.80 2.66
CA ASN A 40 27.69 1.85 2.94
C ASN A 40 27.24 0.40 2.74
N ALA A 41 26.03 0.04 3.19
CA ALA A 41 25.50 -1.30 3.02
C ALA A 41 25.31 -1.65 1.54
N TRP A 42 24.77 -0.72 0.74
CA TRP A 42 24.61 -0.90 -0.70
C TRP A 42 25.96 -1.03 -1.39
N ASN A 43 26.91 -0.15 -1.09
CA ASN A 43 28.22 -0.20 -1.73
C ASN A 43 29.00 -1.47 -1.34
N ALA A 44 28.91 -1.92 -0.09
CA ALA A 44 29.55 -3.15 0.35
C ALA A 44 28.91 -4.41 -0.24
N ILE A 45 27.57 -4.47 -0.34
CA ILE A 45 26.87 -5.65 -0.83
C ILE A 45 26.78 -5.63 -2.35
N VAL A 46 26.19 -4.58 -2.91
CA VAL A 46 25.92 -4.48 -4.34
C VAL A 46 27.19 -4.08 -5.09
N GLY A 47 27.95 -3.11 -4.58
CA GLY A 47 29.20 -2.67 -5.22
C GLY A 47 30.28 -3.73 -5.18
N ASP A 48 30.66 -4.19 -3.99
CA ASP A 48 31.82 -5.07 -3.83
C ASP A 48 31.51 -6.55 -4.10
N ILE A 49 30.40 -7.09 -3.58
CA ILE A 49 30.09 -8.53 -3.72
C ILE A 49 29.42 -8.84 -5.05
N LEU A 50 28.47 -8.01 -5.48
CA LEU A 50 27.68 -8.24 -6.69
C LEU A 50 28.22 -7.51 -7.94
N HIS A 51 29.32 -6.75 -7.81
CA HIS A 51 29.90 -5.92 -8.88
C HIS A 51 28.86 -5.01 -9.57
N GLY A 52 27.89 -4.52 -8.80
CA GLY A 52 26.83 -3.64 -9.24
C GLY A 52 27.19 -2.15 -9.10
N PRO A 53 26.23 -1.26 -9.37
CA PRO A 53 26.48 0.18 -9.32
C PRO A 53 26.66 0.66 -7.88
N VAL A 54 27.76 1.36 -7.65
CA VAL A 54 27.99 2.12 -6.40
C VAL A 54 27.10 3.36 -6.38
N ILE A 55 26.54 3.65 -5.21
CA ILE A 55 25.63 4.77 -5.01
C ILE A 55 26.30 5.89 -4.22
N ASN A 56 26.01 7.12 -4.62
CA ASN A 56 26.43 8.33 -3.92
C ASN A 56 25.39 8.75 -2.87
N TYR A 57 25.73 9.69 -2.00
CA TYR A 57 24.89 10.16 -0.90
C TYR A 57 23.49 10.60 -1.35
N PHE A 58 23.37 11.33 -2.47
CA PHE A 58 22.07 11.76 -3.00
C PHE A 58 21.17 10.59 -3.41
N GLN A 59 21.76 9.55 -4.01
CA GLN A 59 21.03 8.33 -4.39
C GLN A 59 20.62 7.53 -3.14
N ALA A 60 21.48 7.50 -2.11
CA ALA A 60 21.14 6.89 -0.83
C ALA A 60 19.98 7.62 -0.12
N VAL A 61 19.93 8.96 -0.18
CA VAL A 61 18.78 9.76 0.33
C VAL A 61 17.50 9.38 -0.41
N LEU A 62 17.56 9.24 -1.73
CA LEU A 62 16.42 8.89 -2.57
C LEU A 62 15.91 7.48 -2.24
N LEU A 63 16.83 6.54 -2.05
CA LEU A 63 16.52 5.16 -1.66
C LEU A 63 15.93 5.09 -0.24
N TRP A 64 16.50 5.82 0.72
CA TRP A 64 15.94 5.94 2.07
C TRP A 64 14.53 6.52 2.05
N SER A 65 14.30 7.58 1.27
CA SER A 65 12.98 8.21 1.11
C SER A 65 11.94 7.21 0.58
N ALA A 66 12.32 6.40 -0.41
CA ALA A 66 11.44 5.36 -0.95
C ALA A 66 11.11 4.29 0.11
N VAL A 67 12.10 3.82 0.87
CA VAL A 67 11.89 2.84 1.96
C VAL A 67 10.98 3.42 3.05
N ALA A 68 11.23 4.67 3.47
CA ALA A 68 10.42 5.36 4.45
C ALA A 68 8.97 5.54 3.97
N LEU A 69 8.76 5.85 2.69
CA LEU A 69 7.43 5.97 2.09
C LEU A 69 6.70 4.63 2.07
N MET A 70 7.38 3.54 1.69
CA MET A 70 6.80 2.19 1.73
C MET A 70 6.41 1.80 3.15
N PHE A 71 7.27 2.06 4.13
CA PHE A 71 7.00 1.79 5.53
C PHE A 71 5.82 2.64 6.06
N TYR A 72 5.75 3.91 5.68
CA TYR A 72 4.64 4.79 6.02
C TYR A 72 3.31 4.29 5.46
N ILE A 73 3.26 3.88 4.20
CA ILE A 73 2.04 3.31 3.59
C ILE A 73 1.67 1.99 4.28
N GLY A 74 2.65 1.12 4.54
CA GLY A 74 2.44 -0.15 5.22
C GLY A 74 1.91 -0.01 6.64
N LEU A 75 2.38 0.97 7.41
CA LEU A 75 1.87 1.26 8.75
C LEU A 75 0.51 1.97 8.74
N LYS A 76 0.26 2.85 7.76
CA LYS A 76 -0.99 3.60 7.65
C LYS A 76 -2.16 2.72 7.23
N ASN A 77 -1.89 1.71 6.41
CA ASN A 77 -2.88 0.70 6.09
C ASN A 77 -2.93 -0.33 7.23
N SER A 78 -3.84 -0.13 8.19
CA SER A 78 -4.46 -1.28 8.85
C SER A 78 -5.13 -2.08 7.73
N ILE A 79 -4.44 -3.10 7.23
CA ILE A 79 -4.82 -3.93 6.08
C ILE A 79 -6.14 -4.63 6.44
N SER A 80 -7.25 -3.94 6.25
CA SER A 80 -8.58 -4.53 6.23
C SER A 80 -8.82 -4.94 4.79
N ILE A 81 -8.27 -6.11 4.42
CA ILE A 81 -8.64 -6.80 3.19
C ILE A 81 -10.10 -7.23 3.39
N LYS A 82 -11.03 -6.33 3.10
CA LYS A 82 -12.42 -6.67 2.89
C LYS A 82 -12.47 -7.31 1.52
N ILE A 83 -12.29 -8.64 1.49
CA ILE A 83 -12.75 -9.45 0.38
C ILE A 83 -14.24 -9.16 0.29
N GLN A 84 -14.64 -8.35 -0.69
CA GLN A 84 -16.04 -8.23 -1.05
C GLN A 84 -16.42 -9.61 -1.56
N LYS A 85 -17.11 -10.39 -0.72
CA LYS A 85 -17.87 -11.53 -1.21
C LYS A 85 -18.88 -10.92 -2.18
N GLU A 86 -18.75 -11.31 -3.44
CA GLU A 86 -19.72 -11.06 -4.48
C GLU A 86 -21.10 -11.43 -3.93
N ASP A 87 -22.04 -10.48 -3.94
CA ASP A 87 -23.42 -10.72 -3.55
C ASP A 87 -23.95 -11.85 -4.43
N TYR A 88 -24.33 -12.96 -3.80
CA TYR A 88 -24.99 -14.05 -4.49
C TYR A 88 -26.24 -13.48 -5.18
N PRO A 89 -26.45 -13.71 -6.49
CA PRO A 89 -27.66 -13.26 -7.16
C PRO A 89 -28.89 -13.83 -6.45
N ASP A 90 -29.93 -13.01 -6.31
CA ASP A 90 -31.20 -13.37 -5.68
C ASP A 90 -31.75 -14.64 -6.37
N PRO A 91 -32.28 -15.63 -5.62
CA PRO A 91 -32.87 -16.85 -6.18
C PRO A 91 -33.92 -16.62 -7.27
N LYS A 92 -34.47 -15.42 -7.41
CA LYS A 92 -35.33 -15.03 -8.55
C LYS A 92 -34.56 -14.96 -9.87
N ASP A 93 -33.39 -14.32 -9.88
CA ASP A 93 -32.56 -14.19 -11.09
C ASP A 93 -32.06 -15.56 -11.56
N ILE A 94 -31.79 -16.48 -10.62
CA ILE A 94 -31.41 -17.86 -10.94
C ILE A 94 -32.55 -18.61 -11.63
N LYS A 95 -33.81 -18.39 -11.21
CA LYS A 95 -34.96 -19.04 -11.84
C LYS A 95 -35.19 -18.52 -13.25
N ASP A 96 -35.04 -17.21 -13.46
CA ASP A 96 -35.24 -16.60 -14.77
C ASP A 96 -34.18 -17.09 -15.78
N ILE A 97 -32.92 -17.19 -15.34
CA ILE A 97 -31.83 -17.77 -16.16
C ILE A 97 -32.08 -19.25 -16.47
N VAL A 98 -32.54 -20.03 -15.49
CA VAL A 98 -32.84 -21.46 -15.71
C VAL A 98 -34.02 -21.64 -16.66
N SER A 99 -35.06 -20.80 -16.59
CA SER A 99 -36.17 -20.86 -17.55
C SER A 99 -35.73 -20.48 -18.96
N GLU A 100 -34.88 -19.46 -19.11
CA GLU A 100 -34.40 -19.02 -20.42
C GLU A 100 -33.51 -20.07 -21.09
N ILE A 101 -32.67 -20.78 -20.31
CA ILE A 101 -31.88 -21.90 -20.83
C ILE A 101 -32.78 -23.06 -21.26
N ASN A 102 -33.85 -23.33 -20.51
CA ASN A 102 -34.74 -24.44 -20.82
C ASN A 102 -35.58 -24.15 -22.07
N GLU A 103 -36.10 -22.92 -22.20
CA GLU A 103 -36.85 -22.48 -23.38
C GLU A 103 -35.98 -22.54 -24.65
N ASN A 104 -34.73 -22.09 -24.59
CA ASN A 104 -33.81 -22.17 -25.73
C ASN A 104 -33.51 -23.62 -26.15
N LYS A 105 -33.46 -24.58 -25.21
CA LYS A 105 -33.27 -26.00 -25.54
C LYS A 105 -34.48 -26.58 -26.26
N ASP A 106 -35.69 -26.24 -25.79
CA ASP A 106 -36.93 -26.70 -26.42
C ASP A 106 -37.05 -26.16 -27.86
N PHE A 107 -36.63 -24.90 -28.09
CA PHE A 107 -36.56 -24.33 -29.44
C PHE A 107 -35.54 -25.05 -30.35
N GLU A 108 -34.36 -25.41 -29.84
CA GLU A 108 -33.36 -26.15 -30.63
C GLU A 108 -33.85 -27.56 -30.99
N GLU A 109 -34.54 -28.25 -30.08
CA GLU A 109 -35.12 -29.57 -30.36
C GLU A 109 -36.25 -29.50 -31.40
N GLU A 110 -37.10 -28.47 -31.36
CA GLU A 110 -38.17 -28.29 -32.35
C GLU A 110 -37.62 -27.98 -33.76
N ILE A 111 -36.52 -27.21 -33.86
CA ILE A 111 -35.84 -26.97 -35.14
C ILE A 111 -35.25 -28.28 -35.68
N ARG A 112 -34.61 -29.07 -34.82
CA ARG A 112 -33.98 -30.34 -35.19
C ARG A 112 -35.02 -31.36 -35.69
N GLU A 113 -36.17 -31.45 -35.05
CA GLU A 113 -37.27 -32.34 -35.46
C GLU A 113 -37.89 -31.91 -36.81
N LYS A 114 -38.00 -30.59 -37.06
CA LYS A 114 -38.46 -30.05 -38.35
C LYS A 114 -37.47 -30.29 -39.50
N GLU A 115 -36.17 -30.38 -39.22
CA GLU A 115 -35.16 -30.73 -40.23
C GLU A 115 -35.17 -32.23 -40.56
N GLU A 116 -35.39 -33.11 -39.57
CA GLU A 116 -35.48 -34.56 -39.77
C GLU A 116 -36.76 -34.98 -40.51
N THR A 117 -37.90 -34.30 -40.27
CA THR A 117 -39.18 -34.60 -40.94
C THR A 117 -39.24 -34.08 -42.39
N ARG A 118 -38.30 -33.20 -42.79
CA ARG A 118 -38.23 -32.62 -44.14
C ARG A 118 -37.28 -33.40 -45.09
N ARG A 119 -36.68 -34.51 -44.64
CA ARG A 119 -35.95 -35.49 -45.46
C ARG A 119 -36.81 -36.71 -45.76
#